data_AF-Q4SZ22-F1
#
_entry.id   AF-Q4SZ22-F1
#
_cell.length_a   1.000
_cell.length_b   1.000
_cell.length_c   1.000
_cell.angle_alpha   90.00
_cell.angle_beta   90.00
_cell.angle_gamma   90.00
#
_symmetry.space_group_name_H-M   'P 1'
#
loop_
_entity.id
_entity.type
_entity.pdbx_description
1 polymer ?
#
loop_
_entity_poly.entity_id
_entity_poly.type
_entity_poly.pdbx_seq_one_letter_code
_entity_poly.pdbx_strand_id
1 'polypeptide(L)'
;MSWMSRLNPRGPGNRSGHNTATPGPCTADPETCLMVFENHWRQVSWVLEQRESSSSSDDLTAVRNHTDQMLCLLADEQPSDCPDGDGTVPNVGPILEMVIRKNILERLLHWHLRRGLDSESQGALLKLFEMLIGQSQQPLLQHSAVLHPLLRLLGACAEPELGCPSALENSLVLLLNQICVSMARQPVVLEKLFQAAPAEQCSTNFLIFSLLVPFIHREGAIGQQARDSLLLVMAASASHEALARYITENSYFCPV
;
A
#
# COMPACT_ATOMS: atom_id res chain seq x y z
N MET A 1 -18.76 -16.06 1.79
CA MET A 1 -20.01 -15.54 1.18
C MET A 1 -20.26 -14.14 1.73
N SER A 2 -19.72 -13.14 1.04
CA SER A 2 -20.46 -12.10 0.28
C SER A 2 -20.85 -10.89 1.14
N TRP A 3 -19.99 -9.89 1.10
CA TRP A 3 -20.15 -8.55 1.66
C TRP A 3 -21.08 -7.66 0.80
N MET A 4 -21.61 -8.19 -0.31
CA MET A 4 -22.47 -7.45 -1.26
C MET A 4 -23.89 -7.16 -0.74
N SER A 5 -24.26 -7.53 0.48
CA SER A 5 -25.63 -7.36 0.99
C SER A 5 -25.94 -5.97 1.55
N ARG A 6 -24.96 -5.06 1.65
CA ARG A 6 -25.16 -3.77 2.36
C ARG A 6 -25.60 -2.60 1.47
N LEU A 7 -26.02 -2.85 0.24
CA LEU A 7 -26.48 -1.81 -0.68
C LEU A 7 -27.91 -2.07 -1.15
N ASN A 8 -28.90 -1.79 -0.30
CA ASN A 8 -30.25 -1.51 -0.78
C ASN A 8 -31.09 -0.70 0.22
N PRO A 9 -31.33 0.60 0.01
CA PRO A 9 -32.35 1.33 0.74
C PRO A 9 -33.66 1.26 -0.05
N ARG A 10 -34.68 0.59 0.51
CA ARG A 10 -36.07 0.72 0.07
C ARG A 10 -36.86 1.43 1.16
N GLY A 11 -37.29 2.67 0.91
CA GLY A 11 -38.30 3.38 1.73
C GLY A 11 -39.73 3.07 1.26
N PRO A 12 -40.77 3.81 1.73
CA PRO A 12 -40.82 4.73 2.87
C PRO A 12 -41.91 4.34 3.89
N GLY A 13 -41.71 4.69 5.17
CA GLY A 13 -42.69 4.46 6.24
C GLY A 13 -42.67 5.60 7.25
N ASN A 14 -43.67 6.46 7.16
CA ASN A 14 -43.91 7.69 7.91
C ASN A 14 -43.98 7.46 9.43
N ARG A 15 -43.23 8.22 10.26
CA ARG A 15 -43.68 8.81 11.54
C ARG A 15 -42.59 9.56 12.32
N SER A 16 -42.86 10.86 12.50
CA SER A 16 -42.76 11.63 13.76
C SER A 16 -41.39 11.82 14.44
N GLY A 17 -40.81 12.99 14.20
CA GLY A 17 -40.22 13.89 15.21
C GLY A 17 -39.53 13.28 16.43
N HIS A 18 -38.22 13.06 16.29
CA HIS A 18 -37.26 13.26 17.36
C HIS A 18 -35.99 13.85 16.76
N ASN A 19 -35.55 14.99 17.27
CA ASN A 19 -34.19 15.50 17.06
C ASN A 19 -33.22 14.51 17.70
N THR A 20 -32.90 13.42 17.01
CA THR A 20 -31.72 12.61 17.28
C THR A 20 -30.58 13.27 16.54
N ALA A 21 -29.65 13.89 17.29
CA ALA A 21 -28.29 14.06 16.82
C ALA A 21 -27.87 12.75 16.17
N THR A 22 -27.46 12.80 14.91
CA THR A 22 -26.88 11.67 14.20
C THR A 22 -25.82 11.07 15.12
N PRO A 23 -25.90 9.79 15.53
CA PRO A 23 -24.78 9.18 16.22
C PRO A 23 -23.59 9.33 15.26
N GLY A 24 -22.55 10.03 15.72
CA GLY A 24 -21.29 10.07 14.99
C GLY A 24 -20.87 8.63 14.68
N PRO A 25 -20.15 8.39 13.58
CA PRO A 25 -19.65 7.06 13.26
C PRO A 25 -18.99 6.50 14.53
N CYS A 26 -19.40 5.31 14.95
CA CYS A 26 -18.82 4.63 16.10
C CYS A 26 -17.36 4.30 15.77
N THR A 27 -16.47 5.28 15.86
CA THR A 27 -15.04 5.06 15.75
C THR A 27 -14.64 4.37 17.04
N ALA A 28 -14.22 3.12 16.94
CA ALA A 28 -13.67 2.38 18.07
C ALA A 28 -12.55 3.22 18.69
N ASP A 29 -12.47 3.19 20.02
CA ASP A 29 -11.47 3.92 20.78
C ASP A 29 -10.04 3.60 20.26
N PRO A 30 -9.21 4.61 19.93
CA PRO A 30 -7.89 4.38 19.32
C PRO A 30 -6.97 3.51 20.17
N GLU A 31 -7.07 3.60 21.50
CA GLU A 31 -6.28 2.79 22.43
C GLU A 31 -6.71 1.32 22.39
N THR A 32 -8.02 1.06 22.28
CA THR A 32 -8.57 -0.28 22.05
C THR A 32 -8.09 -0.86 20.72
N CYS A 33 -8.13 -0.07 19.63
CA CYS A 33 -7.63 -0.50 18.33
C CYS A 33 -6.13 -0.86 18.38
N LEU A 34 -5.32 -0.03 19.03
CA LEU A 34 -3.90 -0.29 19.24
C LEU A 34 -3.68 -1.60 20.01
N MET A 35 -4.41 -1.83 21.11
CA MET A 35 -4.28 -3.06 21.90
C MET A 35 -4.60 -4.31 21.08
N VAL A 36 -5.65 -4.27 20.25
CA VAL A 36 -6.01 -5.38 19.35
C VAL A 36 -4.90 -5.60 18.31
N PHE A 37 -4.39 -4.52 17.74
CA PHE A 37 -3.28 -4.57 16.80
C PHE A 37 -2.01 -5.17 17.44
N GLU A 38 -1.66 -4.76 18.66
CA GLU A 38 -0.52 -5.31 19.43
C GLU A 38 -0.68 -6.79 19.70
N ASN A 39 -1.89 -7.23 20.02
CA ASN A 39 -2.18 -8.63 20.24
C ASN A 39 -1.96 -9.47 18.98
N HIS A 40 -2.48 -9.02 17.83
CA HIS A 40 -2.22 -9.68 16.55
C HIS A 40 -0.74 -9.65 16.18
N TRP A 41 -0.07 -8.51 16.38
CA TRP A 41 1.35 -8.40 16.11
C TRP A 41 2.18 -9.36 16.95
N ARG A 42 1.83 -9.58 18.23
CA ARG A 42 2.53 -10.53 19.10
C ARG A 42 2.48 -11.95 18.52
N GLN A 43 1.34 -12.36 17.98
CA GLN A 43 1.18 -13.67 17.35
C GLN A 43 2.02 -13.79 16.07
N VAL A 44 1.96 -12.76 15.23
CA VAL A 44 2.74 -12.70 13.98
C VAL A 44 4.24 -12.69 14.29
N SER A 45 4.70 -11.80 15.16
CA SER A 45 6.13 -11.67 15.50
C SER A 45 6.70 -12.97 16.05
N TRP A 46 5.91 -13.71 16.85
CA TRP A 46 6.32 -15.01 17.37
C TRP A 46 6.56 -16.05 16.25
N VAL A 47 5.73 -16.06 15.21
CA VAL A 47 5.93 -16.93 14.04
C VAL A 47 7.12 -16.45 13.20
N LEU A 48 7.28 -15.13 13.03
CA LEU A 48 8.36 -14.53 12.24
C LEU A 48 9.76 -14.76 12.83
N GLU A 49 9.85 -14.90 14.16
CA GLU A 49 11.11 -15.12 14.88
C GLU A 49 11.56 -16.60 14.92
N GLN A 50 10.66 -17.54 14.61
CA GLN A 50 11.02 -18.96 14.54
C GLN A 50 11.94 -19.24 13.34
N ARG A 51 13.08 -19.90 13.59
CA ARG A 51 14.00 -20.34 12.54
C ARG A 51 13.40 -21.53 11.78
N GLU A 52 13.50 -21.47 10.46
CA GLU A 52 13.10 -22.33 9.32
C GLU A 52 12.68 -23.82 9.50
N SER A 53 12.81 -24.48 10.65
CA SER A 53 12.58 -25.93 10.77
C SER A 53 11.11 -26.37 10.87
N SER A 54 10.12 -25.49 10.91
CA SER A 54 8.74 -25.92 11.23
C SER A 54 7.58 -25.02 10.80
N SER A 55 7.76 -24.06 9.88
CA SER A 55 6.61 -23.22 9.50
C SER A 55 5.61 -24.01 8.66
N SER A 56 4.59 -24.53 9.32
CA SER A 56 3.51 -25.31 8.74
C SER A 56 2.66 -24.46 7.78
N SER A 57 1.80 -25.12 7.00
CA SER A 57 0.76 -24.43 6.22
C SER A 57 -0.20 -23.66 7.14
N ASP A 58 -0.38 -24.12 8.37
CA ASP A 58 -1.22 -23.49 9.37
C ASP A 58 -0.59 -22.18 9.86
N ASP A 59 0.73 -22.14 10.04
CA ASP A 59 1.46 -20.92 10.42
C ASP A 59 1.37 -19.84 9.33
N LEU A 60 1.44 -20.24 8.05
CA LEU A 60 1.26 -19.30 6.93
C LEU A 60 -0.15 -18.70 6.92
N THR A 61 -1.16 -19.54 7.13
CA THR A 61 -2.56 -19.10 7.20
C THR A 61 -2.79 -18.18 8.39
N ALA A 62 -2.22 -18.50 9.56
CA ALA A 62 -2.30 -17.68 10.76
C ALA A 62 -1.64 -16.31 10.55
N VAL A 63 -0.44 -16.26 9.96
CA VAL A 63 0.25 -14.99 9.65
C VAL A 63 -0.59 -14.15 8.69
N ARG A 64 -1.13 -14.74 7.61
CA ARG A 64 -1.99 -14.01 6.66
C ARG A 64 -3.22 -13.42 7.35
N ASN A 65 -3.93 -14.21 8.15
CA ASN A 65 -5.14 -13.77 8.84
C ASN A 65 -4.86 -12.66 9.84
N HIS A 66 -3.81 -12.80 10.67
CA HIS A 66 -3.45 -11.75 11.63
C HIS A 66 -2.94 -10.49 10.95
N THR A 67 -2.18 -10.63 9.86
CA THR A 67 -1.72 -9.49 9.05
C THR A 67 -2.90 -8.73 8.45
N ASP A 68 -3.90 -9.43 7.92
CA ASP A 68 -5.11 -8.82 7.38
C ASP A 68 -5.86 -8.01 8.44
N GLN A 69 -6.07 -8.58 9.63
CA GLN A 69 -6.71 -7.87 10.76
C GLN A 69 -5.91 -6.63 11.19
N MET A 70 -4.59 -6.76 11.31
CA MET A 70 -3.71 -5.65 11.66
C MET A 70 -3.78 -4.51 10.65
N LEU A 71 -3.68 -4.83 9.35
CA LEU A 71 -3.62 -3.81 8.32
C LEU A 71 -4.98 -3.17 8.03
N CYS A 72 -6.10 -3.87 8.29
CA CYS A 72 -7.43 -3.25 8.33
C CYS A 72 -7.49 -2.17 9.42
N LEU A 73 -7.02 -2.47 10.64
CA LEU A 73 -6.98 -1.49 11.73
C LEU A 73 -6.10 -0.27 11.40
N LEU A 74 -4.96 -0.50 10.72
CA LEU A 74 -4.10 0.59 10.25
C LEU A 74 -4.80 1.47 9.19
N ALA A 75 -5.56 0.88 8.27
CA ALA A 75 -6.25 1.64 7.24
C ALA A 75 -7.40 2.50 7.80
N ASP A 76 -8.11 1.98 8.80
CA ASP A 76 -9.19 2.70 9.48
C ASP A 76 -8.67 3.74 10.49
N GLU A 77 -7.37 3.73 10.82
CA GLU A 77 -6.80 4.63 11.81
C GLU A 77 -6.78 6.09 11.34
N GLN A 78 -7.40 6.95 12.13
CA GLN A 78 -7.33 8.40 11.98
C GLN A 78 -6.00 8.97 12.50
N PRO A 79 -5.49 10.08 11.90
CA PRO A 79 -4.37 10.83 12.47
C PRO A 79 -4.63 11.21 13.94
N SER A 80 -3.57 11.34 14.75
CA SER A 80 -3.75 11.73 16.15
C SER A 80 -4.32 13.14 16.29
N ASP A 81 -5.36 13.29 17.11
CA ASP A 81 -5.90 14.58 17.52
C ASP A 81 -5.04 15.16 18.67
N CYS A 82 -3.80 15.54 18.40
CA CYS A 82 -3.00 16.33 19.35
C CYS A 82 -3.14 17.83 19.03
N PRO A 83 -3.92 18.60 19.81
CA PRO A 83 -4.08 20.04 19.62
C PRO A 83 -2.89 20.89 20.13
N ASP A 84 -1.93 20.29 20.84
CA ASP A 84 -0.86 21.01 21.57
C ASP A 84 0.53 21.00 20.89
N GLY A 85 0.64 20.50 19.66
CA GLY A 85 1.89 20.49 18.90
C GLY A 85 2.04 21.72 18.01
N ASP A 86 3.11 22.50 18.21
CA ASP A 86 3.62 23.46 17.22
C ASP A 86 3.67 22.75 15.86
N GLY A 87 2.90 23.21 14.86
CA GLY A 87 2.41 22.48 13.67
C GLY A 87 3.47 21.97 12.68
N THR A 88 4.51 21.34 13.18
CA THR A 88 5.75 20.94 12.51
C THR A 88 5.94 19.43 12.49
N VAL A 89 5.28 18.66 13.36
CA VAL A 89 5.33 17.18 13.34
C VAL A 89 3.99 16.63 12.83
N PRO A 90 3.97 15.76 11.81
CA PRO A 90 2.76 15.09 11.38
C PRO A 90 2.17 14.31 12.55
N ASN A 91 0.88 14.53 12.84
CA ASN A 91 0.17 13.80 13.88
C ASN A 91 -0.10 12.36 13.40
N VAL A 92 0.88 11.49 13.62
CA VAL A 92 0.80 10.07 13.29
C VAL A 92 -0.03 9.35 14.35
N GLY A 93 -1.00 8.53 13.91
CA GLY A 93 -1.80 7.68 14.79
C GLY A 93 -0.96 6.59 15.47
N PRO A 94 -1.39 6.08 16.63
CA PRO A 94 -0.60 5.17 17.46
C PRO A 94 -0.24 3.82 16.78
N ILE A 95 -1.11 3.29 15.93
CA ILE A 95 -0.88 2.08 15.13
C ILE A 95 0.19 2.36 14.09
N LEU A 96 0.05 3.44 13.31
CA LEU A 96 1.08 3.83 12.33
C LEU A 96 2.42 4.10 13.01
N GLU A 97 2.43 4.76 14.18
CA GLU A 97 3.64 4.96 14.97
C GLU A 97 4.29 3.61 15.33
N MET A 98 3.51 2.64 15.78
CA MET A 98 4.05 1.31 16.07
C MET A 98 4.55 0.59 14.81
N VAL A 99 3.83 0.68 13.68
CA VAL A 99 4.22 0.09 12.39
C VAL A 99 5.59 0.62 11.96
N ILE A 100 5.80 1.93 12.06
CA ILE A 100 7.06 2.60 11.75
C ILE A 100 8.14 2.14 12.73
N ARG A 101 7.90 2.27 14.03
CA ARG A 101 8.88 1.98 15.08
C ARG A 101 9.35 0.53 15.08
N LYS A 102 8.46 -0.43 14.85
CA LYS A 102 8.79 -1.86 14.79
C LYS A 102 9.17 -2.32 13.37
N ASN A 103 9.02 -1.47 12.36
CA ASN A 103 9.24 -1.78 10.95
C ASN A 103 8.46 -3.05 10.51
N ILE A 104 7.16 -3.07 10.82
CA ILE A 104 6.32 -4.26 10.73
C ILE A 104 6.21 -4.79 9.30
N LEU A 105 5.94 -3.90 8.34
CA LEU A 105 5.75 -4.26 6.93
C LEU A 105 7.02 -4.85 6.31
N GLU A 106 8.19 -4.32 6.67
CA GLU A 106 9.48 -4.86 6.24
C GLU A 106 9.69 -6.29 6.76
N ARG A 107 9.40 -6.54 8.05
CA ARG A 107 9.56 -7.88 8.64
C ARG A 107 8.62 -8.90 8.00
N LEU A 108 7.37 -8.51 7.75
CA LEU A 108 6.38 -9.33 7.05
C LEU A 108 6.84 -9.69 5.64
N LEU A 109 7.21 -8.68 4.84
CA LEU A 109 7.66 -8.89 3.47
C LEU A 109 8.90 -9.78 3.43
N HIS A 110 9.88 -9.49 4.28
CA HIS A 110 11.11 -10.27 4.37
C HIS A 110 10.86 -11.74 4.73
N TRP A 111 9.91 -12.00 5.62
CA TRP A 111 9.51 -13.35 5.98
C TRP A 111 8.87 -14.10 4.80
N HIS A 112 8.02 -13.43 4.00
CA HIS A 112 7.47 -14.01 2.78
C HIS A 112 8.54 -14.28 1.71
N LEU A 113 9.47 -13.33 1.49
CA LEU A 113 10.54 -13.47 0.50
C LEU A 113 11.48 -14.64 0.83
N ARG A 114 11.88 -14.78 2.11
CA ARG A 114 12.75 -15.89 2.56
C ARG A 114 12.17 -17.27 2.32
N ARG A 115 10.84 -17.39 2.32
CA ARG A 115 10.12 -18.67 2.11
C ARG A 115 9.95 -19.04 0.63
N GLY A 116 10.39 -18.18 -0.30
CA GLY A 116 10.04 -18.27 -1.71
C GLY A 116 8.61 -17.77 -1.91
N LEU A 117 8.49 -16.48 -2.21
CA LEU A 117 7.21 -15.78 -2.35
C LEU A 117 6.32 -16.47 -3.41
N ASP A 118 5.36 -17.27 -2.94
CA ASP A 118 4.41 -17.96 -3.81
C ASP A 118 3.36 -16.98 -4.37
N SER A 119 2.73 -17.36 -5.48
CA SER A 119 1.72 -16.53 -6.18
C SER A 119 0.57 -16.10 -5.26
N GLU A 120 0.14 -16.94 -4.32
CA GLU A 120 -0.93 -16.59 -3.40
C GLU A 120 -0.46 -15.54 -2.37
N SER A 121 0.74 -15.71 -1.81
CA SER A 121 1.35 -14.71 -0.91
C SER A 121 1.60 -13.39 -1.64
N GLN A 122 2.11 -13.43 -2.86
CA GLN A 122 2.34 -12.24 -3.67
C GLN A 122 1.04 -11.49 -3.93
N GLY A 123 -0.03 -12.20 -4.33
CA GLY A 123 -1.35 -11.62 -4.55
C GLY A 123 -1.96 -11.03 -3.28
N ALA A 124 -1.75 -11.68 -2.12
CA ALA A 124 -2.18 -11.16 -0.83
C ALA A 124 -1.44 -9.86 -0.48
N LEU A 125 -0.11 -9.82 -0.64
CA LEU A 125 0.68 -8.62 -0.36
C LEU A 125 0.32 -7.46 -1.30
N LEU A 126 0.11 -7.72 -2.60
CA LEU A 126 -0.34 -6.69 -3.54
C LEU A 126 -1.67 -6.07 -3.12
N LYS A 127 -2.66 -6.90 -2.75
CA LYS A 127 -3.97 -6.43 -2.27
C LYS A 127 -3.89 -5.69 -0.94
N LEU A 128 -3.01 -6.11 -0.04
CA LEU A 128 -2.80 -5.43 1.23
C LEU A 128 -2.24 -4.03 1.01
N PHE A 129 -1.21 -3.87 0.16
CA PHE A 129 -0.69 -2.54 -0.18
C PHE A 129 -1.70 -1.70 -0.96
N GLU A 130 -2.49 -2.32 -1.85
CA GLU A 130 -3.58 -1.64 -2.56
C GLU A 130 -4.61 -1.07 -1.58
N MET A 131 -5.01 -1.87 -0.58
CA MET A 131 -5.93 -1.44 0.47
C MET A 131 -5.31 -0.32 1.30
N LEU A 132 -4.06 -0.46 1.75
CA LEU A 132 -3.38 0.55 2.56
C LEU A 132 -3.25 1.89 1.82
N ILE A 133 -2.88 1.90 0.54
CA ILE A 133 -2.72 3.16 -0.21
C ILE A 133 -4.07 3.75 -0.59
N GLY A 134 -5.06 2.91 -0.91
CA GLY A 134 -6.38 3.34 -1.37
C GLY A 134 -7.33 3.80 -0.26
N GLN A 135 -7.20 3.26 0.96
CA GLN A 135 -8.23 3.40 2.01
C GLN A 135 -7.72 4.06 3.31
N SER A 136 -6.40 4.16 3.51
CA SER A 136 -5.87 4.74 4.74
C SER A 136 -6.22 6.21 4.90
N GLN A 137 -6.52 6.60 6.13
CA GLN A 137 -6.84 8.00 6.49
C GLN A 137 -5.59 8.86 6.71
N GLN A 138 -4.42 8.23 6.73
CA GLN A 138 -3.11 8.86 6.93
C GLN A 138 -2.21 8.70 5.69
N PRO A 139 -1.27 9.64 5.42
CA PRO A 139 -0.44 9.62 4.22
C PRO A 139 0.71 8.61 4.31
N LEU A 140 0.38 7.31 4.26
CA LEU A 140 1.32 6.21 4.53
C LEU A 140 2.59 6.24 3.67
N LEU A 141 2.49 6.63 2.40
CA LEU A 141 3.63 6.66 1.47
C LEU A 141 4.69 7.74 1.81
N GLN A 142 4.39 8.67 2.71
CA GLN A 142 5.39 9.62 3.21
C GLN A 142 6.37 8.97 4.21
N HIS A 143 6.02 7.79 4.74
CA HIS A 143 6.84 7.07 5.70
C HIS A 143 7.69 6.00 5.01
N SER A 144 9.01 6.11 5.16
CA SER A 144 9.99 5.15 4.60
C SER A 144 9.72 3.70 5.04
N ALA A 145 9.20 3.49 6.26
CA ALA A 145 8.84 2.16 6.78
C ALA A 145 7.66 1.48 6.04
N VAL A 146 6.88 2.24 5.26
CA VAL A 146 5.85 1.73 4.35
C VAL A 146 6.35 1.71 2.91
N LEU A 147 7.03 2.79 2.50
CA LEU A 147 7.49 2.97 1.13
C LEU A 147 8.55 1.94 0.71
N HIS A 148 9.55 1.66 1.56
CA HIS A 148 10.61 0.71 1.20
C HIS A 148 10.10 -0.73 1.03
N PRO A 149 9.26 -1.28 1.93
CA PRO A 149 8.65 -2.58 1.71
C PRO A 149 7.82 -2.63 0.43
N LEU A 150 7.04 -1.58 0.13
CA LEU A 150 6.28 -1.50 -1.12
C LEU A 150 7.19 -1.58 -2.35
N LEU A 151 8.26 -0.77 -2.38
CA LEU A 151 9.20 -0.77 -3.50
C LEU A 151 9.92 -2.11 -3.64
N ARG A 152 10.26 -2.78 -2.53
CA ARG A 152 10.86 -4.12 -2.57
C ARG A 152 9.88 -5.17 -3.10
N LEU A 153 8.60 -5.10 -2.74
CA LEU A 153 7.57 -5.98 -3.32
C LEU A 153 7.44 -5.75 -4.83
N LEU A 154 7.41 -4.49 -5.27
CA LEU A 154 7.40 -4.16 -6.69
C LEU A 154 8.66 -4.64 -7.41
N GLY A 155 9.82 -4.58 -6.74
CA GLY A 155 11.09 -5.10 -7.25
C GLY A 155 11.02 -6.61 -7.47
N ALA A 156 10.49 -7.36 -6.49
CA ALA A 156 10.23 -8.78 -6.61
C ALA A 156 9.27 -9.11 -7.77
N CYS A 157 8.26 -8.27 -8.04
CA CYS A 157 7.39 -8.41 -9.22
C CYS A 157 8.10 -8.13 -10.56
N ALA A 158 9.19 -7.36 -10.55
CA ALA A 158 9.99 -7.02 -11.74
C ALA A 158 11.10 -8.03 -12.04
N GLU A 159 11.46 -8.88 -11.07
CA GLU A 159 12.54 -9.86 -11.22
C GLU A 159 12.18 -10.94 -12.26
N PRO A 160 13.09 -11.30 -13.19
CA PRO A 160 12.80 -12.30 -14.23
C PRO A 160 12.48 -13.70 -13.71
N GLU A 161 13.03 -14.08 -12.56
CA GLU A 161 12.87 -15.42 -11.98
C GLU A 161 11.58 -15.57 -11.17
N LEU A 162 11.21 -14.52 -10.42
CA LEU A 162 10.02 -14.51 -9.58
C LEU A 162 8.81 -13.99 -10.36
N GLY A 163 8.99 -12.82 -11.00
CA GLY A 163 8.01 -12.16 -11.84
C GLY A 163 6.67 -11.85 -11.17
N CYS A 164 5.76 -11.26 -11.93
CA CYS A 164 4.35 -11.19 -11.58
C CYS A 164 3.57 -12.17 -12.45
N PRO A 165 2.90 -13.19 -11.87
CA PRO A 165 1.99 -14.06 -12.60
C PRO A 165 0.90 -13.27 -13.33
N SER A 166 0.48 -13.76 -14.51
CA SER A 166 -0.55 -13.10 -15.33
C SER A 166 -1.86 -12.87 -14.58
N ALA A 167 -2.22 -13.78 -13.67
CA ALA A 167 -3.40 -13.68 -12.81
C ALA A 167 -3.36 -12.46 -11.85
N LEU A 168 -2.16 -11.93 -11.54
CA LEU A 168 -1.96 -10.81 -10.61
C LEU A 168 -1.70 -9.47 -11.30
N GLU A 169 -1.59 -9.45 -12.63
CA GLU A 169 -1.31 -8.23 -13.41
C GLU A 169 -2.33 -7.11 -13.13
N ASN A 170 -3.61 -7.46 -12.98
CA ASN A 170 -4.66 -6.49 -12.62
C ASN A 170 -4.36 -5.81 -11.28
N SER A 171 -4.00 -6.57 -10.25
CA SER A 171 -3.67 -6.04 -8.93
C SER A 171 -2.38 -5.23 -8.95
N LEU A 172 -1.37 -5.67 -9.71
CA LEU A 172 -0.13 -4.92 -9.88
C LEU A 172 -0.37 -3.56 -10.54
N VAL A 173 -1.09 -3.52 -11.66
CA VAL A 173 -1.36 -2.27 -12.39
C VAL A 173 -2.25 -1.34 -11.59
N LEU A 174 -3.21 -1.87 -10.83
CA LEU A 174 -4.04 -1.09 -9.92
C LEU A 174 -3.22 -0.45 -8.79
N LEU A 175 -2.32 -1.21 -8.18
CA LEU A 175 -1.41 -0.70 -7.16
C LEU A 175 -0.47 0.38 -7.72
N LEU A 176 0.12 0.15 -8.90
CA LEU A 176 0.96 1.13 -9.59
C LEU A 176 0.18 2.43 -9.86
N ASN A 177 -1.07 2.32 -10.31
CA ASN A 177 -1.93 3.47 -10.54
C ASN A 177 -2.21 4.25 -9.25
N GLN A 178 -2.50 3.58 -8.13
CA GLN A 178 -2.72 4.25 -6.84
C GLN A 178 -1.48 5.00 -6.36
N ILE A 179 -0.29 4.45 -6.58
CA ILE A 179 0.97 5.15 -6.30
C ILE A 179 1.12 6.37 -7.19
N CYS A 180 0.80 6.26 -8.49
CA CYS A 180 0.79 7.39 -9.44
C CYS A 180 -0.18 8.49 -9.02
N VAL A 181 -1.38 8.13 -8.59
CA VAL A 181 -2.36 9.10 -8.07
C VAL A 181 -1.83 9.78 -6.80
N SER A 182 -1.22 9.02 -5.89
CA SER A 182 -0.67 9.54 -4.64
C SER A 182 0.47 10.52 -4.87
N MET A 183 1.42 10.19 -5.76
CA MET A 183 2.54 11.08 -6.09
C MET A 183 2.06 12.36 -6.82
N ALA A 184 1.04 12.25 -7.68
CA ALA A 184 0.50 13.41 -8.39
C ALA A 184 -0.27 14.35 -7.45
N ARG A 185 -0.91 13.81 -6.42
CA ARG A 185 -1.62 14.60 -5.39
C ARG A 185 -0.69 15.20 -4.35
N GLN A 186 0.42 14.53 -4.04
CA GLN A 186 1.31 14.89 -2.94
C GLN A 186 2.77 14.89 -3.42
N PRO A 187 3.36 16.05 -3.74
CA PRO A 187 4.74 16.14 -4.26
C PRO A 187 5.79 15.51 -3.35
N VAL A 188 5.57 15.54 -2.02
CA VAL A 188 6.46 14.92 -1.02
C VAL A 188 6.63 13.42 -1.24
N VAL A 189 5.58 12.73 -1.71
CA VAL A 189 5.65 11.28 -2.00
C VAL A 189 6.61 11.03 -3.17
N LEU A 190 6.60 11.90 -4.18
CA LEU A 190 7.52 11.80 -5.31
C LEU A 190 8.98 11.97 -4.86
N GLU A 191 9.26 12.98 -4.02
CA GLU A 191 10.59 13.18 -3.45
C GLU A 191 11.07 11.96 -2.66
N LYS A 192 10.19 11.38 -1.85
CA LYS A 192 10.50 10.15 -1.09
C LYS A 192 10.78 8.95 -1.99
N LEU A 193 10.03 8.79 -3.09
CA LEU A 193 10.28 7.74 -4.08
C LEU A 193 11.66 7.88 -4.72
N PHE A 194 12.08 9.11 -5.05
CA PHE A 194 13.42 9.36 -5.59
C PHE A 194 14.53 9.17 -4.54
N GLN A 195 14.30 9.58 -3.29
CA GLN A 195 15.25 9.34 -2.19
C GLN A 195 15.39 7.86 -1.84
N ALA A 196 14.33 7.07 -2.04
CA ALA A 196 14.32 5.64 -1.77
C ALA A 196 15.05 4.82 -2.85
N ALA A 197 15.33 5.40 -4.02
CA ALA A 197 16.15 4.76 -5.04
C ALA A 197 17.60 4.66 -4.55
N PRO A 198 18.26 3.48 -4.63
CA PRO A 198 19.64 3.31 -4.19
C PRO A 198 20.60 4.29 -4.89
N ALA A 199 21.40 5.03 -4.11
CA ALA A 199 22.30 6.07 -4.61
C ALA A 199 23.40 5.58 -5.60
N GLU A 200 23.71 4.28 -5.62
CA GLU A 200 24.69 3.71 -6.57
C GLU A 200 24.09 3.30 -7.91
N GLN A 201 22.77 3.44 -8.06
CA GLN A 201 22.04 3.09 -9.27
C GLN A 201 21.16 4.25 -9.73
N CYS A 202 21.75 5.45 -9.85
CA CYS A 202 21.10 6.61 -10.46
C CYS A 202 20.63 6.36 -11.92
N SER A 203 20.95 5.19 -12.48
CA SER A 203 20.52 4.65 -13.77
C SER A 203 19.52 3.48 -13.68
N THR A 204 19.22 2.91 -12.51
CA THR A 204 18.08 1.99 -12.38
C THR A 204 16.82 2.81 -12.21
N ASN A 205 16.26 3.19 -13.36
CA ASN A 205 14.87 2.96 -13.65
C ASN A 205 13.89 3.22 -12.50
N PHE A 206 13.23 4.38 -12.50
CA PHE A 206 12.05 4.65 -11.69
C PHE A 206 11.11 3.44 -11.77
N LEU A 207 11.15 2.57 -10.76
CA LEU A 207 10.68 1.19 -10.82
C LEU A 207 9.21 1.10 -11.26
N ILE A 208 8.39 2.02 -10.74
CA ILE A 208 6.98 2.16 -11.07
C ILE A 208 6.79 2.34 -12.58
N PHE A 209 7.62 3.17 -13.19
CA PHE A 209 7.57 3.45 -14.62
C PHE A 209 7.99 2.24 -15.45
N SER A 210 9.12 1.59 -15.11
CA SER A 210 9.56 0.40 -15.82
C SER A 210 8.55 -0.75 -15.74
N LEU A 211 7.85 -0.89 -14.62
CA LEU A 211 6.76 -1.86 -14.46
C LEU A 211 5.52 -1.51 -15.29
N LEU A 212 5.24 -0.22 -15.56
CA LEU A 212 4.08 0.20 -16.34
C LEU A 212 4.27 0.00 -17.85
N VAL A 213 5.50 0.17 -18.37
CA VAL A 213 5.78 0.15 -19.81
C VAL A 213 5.25 -1.11 -20.53
N PRO A 214 5.43 -2.35 -20.02
CA PRO A 214 4.90 -3.55 -20.68
C PRO A 214 3.37 -3.57 -20.85
N PHE A 215 2.63 -2.80 -20.05
CA PHE A 215 1.17 -2.80 -20.06
C PHE A 215 0.56 -1.75 -20.99
N ILE A 216 1.31 -0.71 -21.42
CA ILE A 216 0.73 0.44 -22.16
C ILE A 216 0.15 0.07 -23.52
N HIS A 217 0.71 -0.96 -24.17
CA HIS A 217 0.28 -1.45 -25.48
C HIS A 217 -0.82 -2.51 -25.40
N ARG A 218 -1.20 -2.95 -24.18
CA ARG A 218 -2.25 -3.94 -24.02
C ARG A 218 -3.62 -3.31 -24.26
N GLU A 219 -4.52 -4.12 -24.80
CA GLU A 219 -5.92 -3.77 -24.94
C GLU A 219 -6.68 -4.00 -23.62
N GLY A 220 -7.86 -3.37 -23.50
CA GLY A 220 -8.73 -3.51 -22.34
C GLY A 220 -8.35 -2.62 -21.14
N ALA A 221 -8.95 -2.94 -19.99
CA ALA A 221 -8.88 -2.11 -18.78
C ALA A 221 -7.45 -1.98 -18.22
N ILE A 222 -6.66 -3.06 -18.24
CA ILE A 222 -5.26 -3.07 -17.77
C ILE A 222 -4.44 -2.03 -18.53
N GLY A 223 -4.48 -2.08 -19.87
CA GLY A 223 -3.72 -1.16 -20.69
C GLY A 223 -4.21 0.28 -20.55
N GLN A 224 -5.52 0.48 -20.39
CA GLN A 224 -6.06 1.82 -20.14
C GLN A 224 -5.54 2.39 -18.83
N GLN A 225 -5.60 1.62 -17.75
CA GLN A 225 -5.12 2.05 -16.45
C GLN A 225 -3.61 2.29 -16.45
N ALA A 226 -2.82 1.49 -17.18
CA ALA A 226 -1.39 1.74 -17.35
C ALA A 226 -1.12 3.07 -18.06
N ARG A 227 -1.87 3.39 -19.13
CA ARG A 227 -1.80 4.68 -19.84
C ARG A 227 -2.20 5.85 -18.94
N ASP A 228 -3.28 5.72 -18.17
CA ASP A 228 -3.72 6.77 -17.23
C ASP A 228 -2.66 7.01 -16.13
N SER A 229 -2.05 5.94 -15.61
CA SER A 229 -0.96 6.01 -14.63
C SER A 229 0.25 6.76 -15.18
N LEU A 230 0.58 6.49 -16.44
CA LEU A 230 1.70 7.12 -17.12
C LEU A 230 1.45 8.61 -17.36
N LEU A 231 0.23 9.00 -17.71
CA LEU A 231 -0.16 10.40 -17.85
C LEU A 231 0.00 11.17 -16.53
N LEU A 232 -0.30 10.54 -15.39
CA LEU A 232 -0.06 11.14 -14.07
C LEU A 232 1.43 11.35 -13.80
N VAL A 233 2.27 10.38 -14.14
CA VAL A 233 3.74 10.50 -14.03
C VAL A 233 4.26 11.64 -14.91
N MET A 234 3.77 11.72 -16.16
CA MET A 234 4.12 12.80 -17.08
C MET A 234 3.69 14.17 -16.55
N ALA A 235 2.47 14.29 -16.02
CA ALA A 235 1.99 15.52 -15.43
C ALA A 235 2.83 15.94 -14.22
N ALA A 236 3.21 14.99 -13.35
CA ALA A 236 4.08 15.24 -12.21
C ALA A 236 5.48 15.71 -12.63
N SER A 237 6.00 15.22 -13.76
CA SER A 237 7.33 15.60 -14.28
C SER A 237 7.45 17.09 -14.59
N ALA A 238 6.36 17.77 -14.95
CA ALA A 238 6.36 19.21 -15.21
C ALA A 238 6.75 20.04 -13.96
N SER A 239 6.55 19.48 -12.76
CA SER A 239 6.86 20.11 -11.49
C SER A 239 8.13 19.55 -10.81
N HIS A 240 8.76 18.53 -11.40
CA HIS A 240 9.88 17.82 -10.76
C HIS A 240 10.99 17.49 -11.77
N GLU A 241 12.05 18.30 -11.77
CA GLU A 241 13.12 18.23 -12.78
C GLU A 241 13.84 16.87 -12.79
N ALA A 242 14.02 16.23 -11.63
CA ALA A 242 14.63 14.90 -11.55
C ALA A 242 13.79 13.83 -12.28
N LEU A 243 12.46 13.90 -12.16
CA LEU A 243 11.55 13.01 -12.88
C LEU A 243 11.53 13.31 -14.38
N ALA A 244 11.51 14.59 -14.76
CA ALA A 244 11.59 14.99 -16.15
C ALA A 244 12.87 14.47 -16.81
N ARG A 245 14.02 14.67 -16.16
CA ARG A 245 15.33 14.20 -16.61
C ARG A 245 15.35 12.68 -16.74
N TYR A 246 14.85 11.97 -15.72
CA TYR A 246 14.73 10.52 -15.75
C TYR A 246 13.92 10.03 -16.96
N ILE A 247 12.75 10.63 -17.21
CA ILE A 247 11.90 10.27 -18.35
C ILE A 247 12.66 10.54 -19.65
N THR A 248 13.22 11.74 -19.86
CA THR A 248 13.89 12.07 -21.12
C THR A 248 15.10 11.20 -21.43
N GLU A 249 15.83 10.75 -20.41
CA GLU A 249 17.08 9.99 -20.58
C GLU A 249 16.86 8.47 -20.62
N ASN A 250 15.80 7.95 -19.99
CA ASN A 250 15.64 6.51 -19.76
C ASN A 250 14.36 5.91 -20.34
N SER A 251 13.41 6.73 -20.81
CA SER A 251 12.17 6.20 -21.37
C SER A 251 12.24 5.99 -22.89
N TYR A 252 12.42 4.74 -23.30
CA TYR A 252 12.27 4.31 -24.69
C TYR A 252 10.79 4.17 -25.08
N PHE A 253 10.04 5.29 -25.05
CA PHE A 253 8.61 5.30 -25.44
C PHE A 253 8.35 4.93 -26.90
N CYS A 254 9.39 5.01 -27.72
CA CYS A 254 9.38 4.51 -29.08
C CYS A 254 10.63 3.65 -29.28
N PRO A 255 10.51 2.36 -29.64
CA PRO A 255 11.59 1.72 -30.38
C PRO A 255 11.66 2.46 -31.71
N VAL A 256 12.80 3.09 -32.00
CA VAL A 256 13.12 3.55 -33.36
C VAL A 256 13.43 2.33 -34.21
#